data_AF-A0A522CGQ3-F1
#
_entry.id   AF-A0A522CGQ3-F1
#
_cell.length_a   1.000
_cell.length_b   1.000
_cell.length_c   1.000
_cell.angle_alpha   90.00
_cell.angle_beta   90.00
_cell.angle_gamma   90.00
#
_symmetry.space_group_name_H-M   'P 1'
#
loop_
_entity.id
_entity.type
_entity.pdbx_description
1 polymer ?
#
loop_
_entity_poly.entity_id
_entity_poly.type
_entity_poly.pdbx_seq_one_letter_code
_entity_poly.pdbx_strand_id
1 'polypeptide(L)'
;MGMSTHIAGIVPPDETWQKKKAAYDACREAGIPIPKELDAFFGGEPPDPSGVVISLDRTAVVKEWSSESASGFEVDLAGLPKHIKILRFYNAW
;
A
#
# COMPACT_ATOMS: atom_id res chain seq x y z
N MET A 1 -25.15 3.07 7.99
CA MET A 1 -23.91 2.66 8.69
C MET A 1 -23.52 1.32 8.11
N GLY A 2 -22.59 1.32 7.16
CA GLY A 2 -22.19 0.13 6.40
C GLY A 2 -20.72 -0.14 6.64
N MET A 3 -20.38 -1.35 7.07
CA MET A 3 -19.00 -1.77 7.25
C MET A 3 -18.42 -2.14 5.88
N SER A 4 -17.28 -1.56 5.52
CA SER A 4 -16.53 -1.92 4.32
C SER A 4 -15.22 -2.59 4.72
N THR A 5 -14.93 -3.75 4.15
CA THR A 5 -13.64 -4.43 4.33
C THR A 5 -12.69 -4.04 3.22
N HIS A 6 -11.46 -3.72 3.58
CA HIS A 6 -10.41 -3.25 2.68
C HIS A 6 -9.13 -4.08 2.85
N ILE A 7 -8.34 -4.16 1.79
CA ILE A 7 -7.06 -4.86 1.72
C ILE A 7 -6.00 -3.91 1.19
N ALA A 8 -4.90 -3.82 1.94
CA ALA A 8 -3.72 -3.09 1.52
C ALA A 8 -2.47 -3.99 1.59
N GLY A 9 -1.63 -3.90 0.56
CA GLY A 9 -0.28 -4.43 0.57
C GLY A 9 0.69 -3.41 1.15
N ILE A 10 1.56 -3.85 2.04
CA ILE A 10 2.59 -3.02 2.66
C ILE A 10 3.96 -3.52 2.21
N VAL A 11 4.71 -2.59 1.63
CA VAL A 11 6.12 -2.75 1.30
C VAL A 11 6.92 -2.30 2.53
N PRO A 12 7.65 -3.20 3.20
CA PRO A 12 8.38 -2.85 4.40
C PRO A 12 9.48 -1.83 4.08
N PRO A 13 9.92 -1.05 5.08
CA PRO A 13 10.95 -0.04 4.91
C PRO A 13 12.35 -0.69 4.74
N ASP A 14 12.62 -1.24 3.56
CA ASP A 14 13.94 -1.72 3.14
C ASP A 14 14.95 -0.54 3.07
N GLU A 15 16.27 -0.81 3.06
CA GLU A 15 17.30 0.25 2.98
C GLU A 15 17.07 1.23 1.82
N THR A 16 16.58 0.74 0.69
CA THR A 16 16.25 1.57 -0.48
C THR A 16 15.06 2.48 -0.19
N TRP A 17 14.04 1.98 0.52
CA TRP A 17 12.88 2.76 0.95
C TRP A 17 13.31 3.84 1.95
N GLN A 18 14.18 3.51 2.91
CA GLN A 18 14.68 4.47 3.90
C GLN A 18 15.46 5.61 3.23
N LYS A 19 16.33 5.29 2.25
CA LYS A 19 17.05 6.30 1.46
C LYS A 19 16.11 7.18 0.65
N LYS A 20 15.08 6.59 0.03
CA LYS A 20 14.06 7.33 -0.73
C LYS A 20 13.16 8.19 0.14
N LYS A 21 12.80 7.72 1.34
CA LYS A 21 12.07 8.50 2.35
C LYS A 21 12.92 9.66 2.84
N ALA A 22 14.19 9.45 3.14
CA ALA A 22 15.10 10.53 3.55
C ALA A 22 15.20 11.61 2.47
N ALA A 23 15.27 11.22 1.18
CA ALA A 23 15.24 12.15 0.07
C ALA A 23 13.90 12.89 -0.06
N TYR A 24 12.77 12.18 0.12
CA TYR A 24 11.42 12.78 0.13
C TYR A 24 11.26 13.80 1.26
N ASP A 25 11.66 13.44 2.48
CA ASP A 25 11.60 14.31 3.65
C ASP A 25 12.50 15.54 3.47
N ALA A 26 13.72 15.38 2.96
CA ALA A 26 14.62 16.49 2.66
C ALA A 26 14.04 17.44 1.60
N CYS A 27 13.41 16.91 0.55
CA CYS A 27 12.77 17.74 -0.48
C CYS A 27 11.58 18.53 0.11
N ARG A 28 10.76 17.88 0.93
CA ARG A 28 9.62 18.50 1.60
C ARG A 28 10.06 19.59 2.59
N GLU A 29 11.07 19.32 3.40
CA GLU A 29 11.63 20.28 4.37
C GLU A 29 12.27 21.48 3.67
N ALA A 30 12.95 21.26 2.55
CA ALA A 30 13.52 22.33 1.73
C ALA A 30 12.46 23.09 0.89
N GLY A 31 11.20 22.65 0.89
CA GLY A 31 10.13 23.26 0.10
C GLY A 31 10.34 23.15 -1.42
N ILE A 32 11.14 22.19 -1.86
CA ILE A 32 11.42 21.95 -3.28
C ILE A 32 10.47 20.88 -3.84
N PRO A 33 10.14 20.95 -5.14
CA PRO A 33 9.29 19.95 -5.76
C PRO A 33 9.93 18.56 -5.68
N ILE A 34 9.14 17.60 -5.20
CA ILE A 34 9.59 16.22 -5.01
C ILE A 34 9.84 15.60 -6.40
N PRO A 35 10.98 14.94 -6.61
CA PRO A 35 11.26 14.22 -7.85
C PRO A 35 10.12 13.27 -8.22
N LYS A 36 9.69 13.28 -9.48
CA LYS A 36 8.61 12.41 -9.99
C LYS A 36 8.86 10.92 -9.72
N GLU A 37 10.12 10.51 -9.70
CA GLU A 37 10.50 9.12 -9.37
C GLU A 37 10.22 8.75 -7.92
N LEU A 38 10.34 9.70 -6.98
CA LEU A 38 10.00 9.49 -5.58
C LEU A 38 8.49 9.53 -5.39
N ASP A 39 7.81 10.49 -6.02
CA ASP A 39 6.36 10.60 -5.99
C ASP A 39 5.68 9.34 -6.54
N ALA A 40 6.14 8.84 -7.69
CA ALA A 40 5.67 7.58 -8.28
C ALA A 40 6.01 6.35 -7.40
N PHE A 41 7.12 6.39 -6.66
CA PHE A 41 7.51 5.30 -5.76
C PHE A 41 6.59 5.19 -4.54
N PHE A 42 6.09 6.33 -4.03
CA PHE A 42 5.13 6.37 -2.93
C PHE A 42 3.67 6.45 -3.39
N GLY A 43 3.41 6.37 -4.71
CA GLY A 43 2.05 6.39 -5.26
C GLY A 43 1.32 7.72 -5.09
N GLY A 44 2.04 8.83 -4.97
CA GLY A 44 1.47 10.16 -4.74
C GLY A 44 1.01 10.43 -3.31
N GLU A 45 1.28 9.51 -2.37
CA GLU A 45 1.01 9.69 -0.95
C GLU A 45 2.31 9.89 -0.14
N PRO A 46 2.26 10.61 0.99
CA PRO A 46 3.43 10.75 1.85
C PRO A 46 3.89 9.39 2.39
N PRO A 47 5.21 9.18 2.55
CA PRO A 47 5.76 7.95 3.08
C PRO A 47 5.29 7.70 4.53
N ASP A 48 4.50 6.65 4.73
CA ASP A 48 4.06 6.20 6.05
C ASP A 48 5.22 5.49 6.78
N PRO A 49 5.47 5.74 8.08
CA PRO A 49 6.52 5.05 8.84
C PRO A 49 6.37 3.52 8.86
N SER A 50 5.19 2.99 8.55
CA SER A 50 4.91 1.56 8.40
C SER A 50 5.38 0.97 7.05
N GLY A 51 5.79 1.80 6.09
CA GLY A 51 6.15 1.40 4.72
C GLY A 51 5.30 2.09 3.64
N VAL A 52 5.39 1.61 2.39
CA VAL A 52 4.44 2.05 1.34
C VAL A 52 3.17 1.22 1.44
N VAL A 53 2.03 1.89 1.60
CA VAL A 53 0.71 1.27 1.60
C VAL A 53 0.17 1.31 0.16
N ILE A 54 -0.13 0.15 -0.40
CA ILE A 54 -0.69 -0.02 -1.73
C ILE A 54 -2.09 -0.60 -1.56
N SER A 55 -3.14 0.14 -1.94
CA SER A 55 -4.50 -0.42 -1.93
C SER A 55 -4.60 -1.56 -2.95
N LEU A 56 -5.18 -2.68 -2.52
CA LEU A 56 -5.37 -3.87 -3.35
C LEU A 56 -6.84 -4.09 -3.76
N ASP A 57 -7.77 -3.28 -3.26
CA ASP A 57 -9.24 -3.43 -3.37
C ASP A 57 -9.80 -3.52 -4.80
N ARG A 58 -9.01 -3.13 -5.81
CA ARG A 58 -9.41 -3.15 -7.24
C ARG A 58 -8.35 -3.75 -8.16
N THR A 59 -7.46 -4.54 -7.59
CA THR A 59 -6.36 -5.16 -8.34
C THR A 59 -6.77 -6.53 -8.85
N ALA A 60 -6.22 -6.97 -9.99
CA ALA A 60 -6.51 -8.29 -10.56
C ALA A 60 -6.09 -9.47 -9.64
N VAL A 61 -5.28 -9.18 -8.62
CA VAL A 61 -4.78 -10.15 -7.63
C VAL A 61 -5.74 -10.34 -6.45
N VAL A 62 -6.76 -9.50 -6.31
CA VAL A 62 -7.78 -9.62 -5.27
C VAL A 62 -9.14 -9.87 -5.91
N LYS A 63 -9.85 -10.88 -5.45
CA LYS A 63 -11.22 -11.19 -5.86
C LYS A 63 -12.12 -11.21 -4.63
N GLU A 64 -13.35 -10.76 -4.78
CA GLU A 64 -14.36 -10.95 -3.75
C GLU A 64 -14.64 -12.45 -3.58
N TRP A 65 -14.75 -12.90 -2.34
CA TRP A 65 -15.11 -14.27 -1.97
C TRP A 65 -16.34 -14.23 -1.08
N SER A 66 -17.27 -15.15 -1.30
CA SER A 66 -18.45 -15.31 -0.45
C SER A 66 -18.83 -16.78 -0.27
N SER A 67 -19.46 -17.06 0.86
CA SER A 67 -20.01 -18.35 1.27
C SER A 67 -21.34 -18.12 2.00
N GLU A 68 -22.05 -19.17 2.41
CA GLU A 68 -23.43 -19.09 2.95
C GLU A 68 -23.61 -18.12 4.13
N SER A 69 -22.55 -17.83 4.90
CA SER A 69 -22.60 -16.86 6.00
C SER A 69 -21.29 -16.09 6.17
N ALA A 70 -20.51 -15.95 5.10
CA ALA A 70 -19.24 -15.23 5.13
C ALA A 70 -19.01 -14.49 3.82
N SER A 71 -18.40 -13.31 3.91
CA SER A 71 -17.87 -12.57 2.77
C SER A 71 -16.47 -12.08 3.10
N GLY A 72 -15.66 -11.88 2.07
CA GLY A 72 -14.30 -11.43 2.20
C GLY A 72 -13.64 -11.35 0.83
N PHE A 73 -12.34 -11.61 0.81
CA PHE A 73 -11.56 -11.57 -0.42
C PHE A 73 -10.59 -12.75 -0.49
N GLU A 74 -10.37 -13.22 -1.71
CA GLU A 74 -9.33 -14.17 -2.06
C GLU A 74 -8.18 -13.40 -2.72
N VAL A 75 -6.95 -13.60 -2.22
CA VAL A 75 -5.75 -12.92 -2.71
C VAL A 75 -4.85 -13.94 -3.40
N ASP A 76 -4.58 -13.73 -4.68
CA ASP A 76 -3.60 -14.51 -5.43
C ASP A 76 -2.18 -14.05 -5.07
N LEU A 77 -1.50 -14.87 -4.27
CA LEU A 77 -0.12 -14.62 -3.85
C LEU A 77 0.90 -14.74 -4.99
N ALA A 78 0.60 -15.50 -6.05
CA ALA A 78 1.50 -15.65 -7.18
C ALA A 78 1.51 -14.41 -8.07
N GLY A 79 0.34 -13.76 -8.20
CA GLY A 79 0.19 -12.47 -8.89
C GLY A 79 0.64 -11.27 -8.05
N LEU A 80 0.74 -11.41 -6.72
CA LEU A 80 1.07 -10.30 -5.84
C LEU A 80 2.47 -9.73 -6.15
N PRO A 81 2.62 -8.40 -6.30
CA PRO A 81 3.92 -7.79 -6.49
C PRO A 81 4.92 -8.22 -5.41
N LYS A 82 6.07 -8.79 -5.80
CA LYS A 82 7.05 -9.42 -4.89
C LYS A 82 7.64 -8.51 -3.82
N HIS A 83 7.51 -7.19 -4.01
CA HIS A 83 7.95 -6.17 -3.06
C HIS A 83 6.96 -5.97 -1.90
N ILE A 84 5.70 -6.38 -2.05
CA ILE A 84 4.75 -6.43 -0.93
C ILE A 84 5.13 -7.61 -0.03
N LYS A 85 5.36 -7.34 1.25
CA LYS A 85 5.70 -8.38 2.24
C LYS A 85 4.64 -8.56 3.32
N ILE A 86 3.77 -7.58 3.47
CA ILE A 86 2.74 -7.58 4.50
C ILE A 86 1.40 -7.30 3.82
N LEU A 87 0.35 -8.05 4.19
CA LEU A 87 -1.02 -7.77 3.80
C LEU A 87 -1.78 -7.29 5.04
N ARG A 88 -2.45 -6.15 4.93
CA ARG A 88 -3.32 -5.58 5.96
C ARG A 88 -4.77 -5.69 5.51
N PHE A 89 -5.58 -6.31 6.35
CA PHE A 89 -7.02 -6.34 6.22
C PHE A 89 -7.60 -5.41 7.29
N TYR A 90 -8.45 -4.46 6.90
CA TYR A 90 -9.07 -3.54 7.84
C TYR A 90 -10.52 -3.27 7.47
N ASN A 91 -11.34 -2.98 8.48
CA ASN A 91 -12.72 -2.55 8.29
C ASN A 91 -12.81 -1.04 8.49
N ALA A 92 -13.54 -0.36 7.61
CA ALA A 92 -13.94 1.03 7.76
C ALA A 92 -15.44 1.10 8.07
N TRP A 93 -15.83 2.00 8.97
CA TRP A 93 -17.21 2.19 9.45
C TRP A 93 -17.82 3.49 8.94
#